data_AF-A0A1G4ZPD5-F1
#
_entry.id   AF-A0A1G4ZPD5-F1
#
_cell.length_a   1.000
_cell.length_b   1.000
_cell.length_c   1.000
_cell.angle_alpha   90.00
_cell.angle_beta   90.00
_cell.angle_gamma   90.00
#
_symmetry.space_group_name_H-M   'P 1'
#
loop_
_entity.id
_entity.type
_entity.pdbx_description
1 polymer ?
#
loop_
_entity_poly.entity_id
_entity_poly.type
_entity_poly.pdbx_seq_one_letter_code
_entity_poly.pdbx_strand_id
1 'polypeptide(L)'
;MAFSKLSLASALAGLLALSGCQTMDMQMGSQSAKTVATGSAAGAATSGESSQLERCDSPLGTVSLIENVNAGWYTVLTGEYKLPPTANLLRLLVQQSNCFVVVERGAAGMNAMTRERALMQSGEMRGGSNFGRGQMVASDYGLSPEIVFSNSDAGGIGGALGGLVGGGRGRALAQLGANLQTKEASALLTLIDNRSGVQVAAAEGSASKTDFGGFANLSGISAAGGIGGYTRTPQGKVIAAAFMDAFNQMVRSLRNYKAQTVRGQGLGGGGRLGVDGGAAPSQTSAPSTSRGRRKQQQQ
;
A
#
# COMPACT_ATOMS: atom_id res chain seq x y z
N MET A 1 46.47 -50.35 -44.79
CA MET A 1 45.08 -50.72 -44.43
C MET A 1 44.75 -50.00 -43.14
N ALA A 2 43.83 -49.05 -43.24
CA ALA A 2 43.37 -48.21 -42.15
C ALA A 2 42.19 -48.87 -41.42
N PHE A 3 41.78 -48.23 -40.31
CA PHE A 3 40.57 -48.38 -39.52
C PHE A 3 40.66 -49.13 -38.17
N SER A 4 39.95 -48.53 -37.22
CA SER A 4 39.53 -49.03 -35.89
C SER A 4 40.47 -48.86 -34.70
N LYS A 5 40.73 -47.61 -34.31
CA LYS A 5 41.02 -47.25 -32.89
C LYS A 5 40.36 -45.95 -32.43
N LEU A 6 39.29 -45.49 -33.10
CA LEU A 6 38.68 -44.17 -32.83
C LEU A 6 37.24 -44.23 -32.29
N SER A 7 36.75 -45.38 -31.81
CA SER A 7 35.35 -45.53 -31.40
C SER A 7 35.09 -45.59 -29.89
N LEU A 8 36.12 -45.61 -29.03
CA LEU A 8 35.89 -45.69 -27.57
C LEU A 8 35.94 -44.33 -26.85
N ALA A 9 36.61 -43.32 -27.42
CA ALA A 9 36.71 -42.00 -26.78
C ALA A 9 35.45 -41.14 -26.93
N SER A 10 34.61 -41.41 -27.93
CA SER A 10 33.39 -40.65 -28.20
C SER A 10 32.18 -41.08 -27.36
N ALA A 11 32.26 -42.22 -26.66
CA ALA A 11 31.15 -42.72 -25.82
C ALA A 11 31.16 -42.14 -24.39
N LEU A 12 32.31 -41.69 -23.87
CA LEU A 12 32.40 -41.08 -22.53
C LEU A 12 32.05 -39.58 -22.50
N ALA A 13 32.14 -38.90 -23.64
CA ALA A 13 31.81 -37.46 -23.73
C ALA A 13 30.30 -37.18 -23.80
N GLY A 14 29.48 -38.17 -24.17
CA GLY A 14 28.02 -38.03 -24.27
C GLY A 14 27.28 -38.10 -22.93
N LEU A 15 27.87 -38.75 -21.91
CA LEU A 15 27.23 -38.95 -20.59
C LEU A 15 27.34 -37.74 -19.65
N LEU A 16 28.19 -36.75 -19.97
CA LEU A 16 28.31 -35.49 -19.21
C LEU A 16 27.36 -34.39 -19.71
N ALA A 17 26.63 -34.62 -20.81
CA ALA A 17 25.74 -33.62 -21.40
C ALA A 17 24.27 -33.72 -20.94
N LEU A 18 23.92 -34.69 -20.08
CA LEU A 18 22.53 -34.91 -19.64
C LEU A 18 22.21 -34.51 -18.19
N SER A 19 23.15 -33.97 -17.41
CA SER A 19 22.88 -33.48 -16.04
C SER A 19 22.37 -32.03 -15.99
N GLY A 20 21.66 -31.59 -17.04
CA GLY A 20 21.16 -30.22 -17.19
C GLY A 20 19.68 -30.03 -16.87
N CYS A 21 18.97 -31.06 -16.38
CA CYS A 21 17.65 -30.87 -15.76
C CYS A 21 17.83 -30.17 -14.42
N GLN A 22 18.11 -28.86 -14.44
CA GLN A 22 17.85 -28.01 -13.30
C GLN A 22 16.37 -28.12 -13.00
N THR A 23 16.05 -28.88 -11.96
CA THR A 23 14.79 -28.75 -11.25
C THR A 23 14.61 -27.27 -10.99
N MET A 24 13.54 -26.69 -11.52
CA MET A 24 13.00 -25.44 -11.04
C MET A 24 12.58 -25.71 -9.59
N ASP A 25 13.54 -25.67 -8.68
CA ASP A 25 13.33 -25.87 -7.25
C ASP A 25 12.46 -24.70 -6.79
N MET A 26 11.15 -24.94 -6.78
CA MET A 26 10.18 -24.04 -6.20
C MET A 26 10.42 -24.02 -4.70
N GLN A 27 11.31 -23.13 -4.27
CA GLN A 27 11.63 -22.96 -2.87
C GLN A 27 10.47 -22.24 -2.18
N MET A 28 9.66 -22.99 -1.45
CA MET A 28 8.61 -22.46 -0.58
C MET A 28 9.20 -21.45 0.40
N GLY A 29 8.63 -20.24 0.44
CA GLY A 29 9.07 -19.19 1.36
C GLY A 29 10.51 -18.71 1.18
N SER A 30 11.07 -18.81 -0.05
CA SER A 30 12.41 -18.33 -0.38
C SER A 30 12.66 -16.94 0.21
N GLN A 31 13.80 -16.72 0.87
CA GLN A 31 14.17 -15.41 1.41
C GLN A 31 14.50 -14.42 0.29
N SER A 32 15.04 -14.93 -0.82
CA SER A 32 15.16 -14.20 -2.09
C SER A 32 13.81 -13.78 -2.66
N ALA A 33 12.75 -14.42 -2.18
CA ALA A 33 11.42 -13.87 -1.96
C ALA A 33 11.39 -12.35 -1.76
N LYS A 34 11.75 -11.91 -0.58
CA LYS A 34 11.01 -10.89 0.17
C LYS A 34 11.13 -9.43 -0.37
N THR A 35 10.02 -8.67 -0.31
CA THR A 35 10.03 -7.19 -0.33
C THR A 35 10.07 -6.56 1.06
N VAL A 36 10.10 -5.22 1.10
CA VAL A 36 9.90 -4.42 2.30
C VAL A 36 8.57 -4.68 3.02
N ALA A 37 7.54 -5.18 2.31
CA ALA A 37 6.26 -5.58 2.88
C ALA A 37 6.12 -7.10 2.78
N THR A 38 6.63 -7.80 3.79
CA THR A 38 6.72 -9.27 3.81
C THR A 38 6.24 -9.88 5.09
N GLY A 39 6.11 -11.21 5.09
CA GLY A 39 5.60 -11.95 6.22
C GLY A 39 4.08 -12.00 6.22
N SER A 40 3.53 -12.18 7.41
CA SER A 40 2.09 -12.28 7.63
C SER A 40 1.68 -11.50 8.89
N ALA A 41 0.38 -11.25 8.98
CA ALA A 41 -0.28 -10.73 10.17
C ALA A 41 -1.60 -11.46 10.41
N ALA A 42 -1.92 -11.73 11.67
CA ALA A 42 -3.15 -12.36 12.12
C ALA A 42 -3.59 -11.73 13.45
N GLY A 43 -4.45 -10.72 13.38
CA GLY A 43 -4.74 -9.87 14.54
C GLY A 43 -3.48 -9.16 15.03
N ALA A 44 -3.19 -9.23 16.32
CA ALA A 44 -1.98 -8.65 16.91
C ALA A 44 -0.71 -9.49 16.66
N ALA A 45 -0.84 -10.73 16.16
CA ALA A 45 0.31 -11.59 15.87
C ALA A 45 0.89 -11.27 14.48
N THR A 46 2.21 -11.20 14.38
CA THR A 46 2.94 -11.02 13.12
C THR A 46 4.05 -12.04 13.01
N SER A 47 4.45 -12.34 11.77
CA SER A 47 5.58 -13.22 11.51
C SER A 47 6.29 -12.83 10.23
N GLY A 48 7.60 -12.59 10.32
CA GLY A 48 8.46 -12.31 9.16
C GLY A 48 8.25 -10.92 8.57
N GLU A 49 7.76 -9.98 9.38
CA GLU A 49 7.69 -8.57 9.06
C GLU A 49 9.06 -7.94 8.85
N SER A 50 9.10 -6.85 8.09
CA SER A 50 10.30 -6.05 7.90
C SER A 50 10.68 -5.33 9.19
N SER A 51 11.97 -5.38 9.56
CA SER A 51 12.51 -4.63 10.70
C SER A 51 12.47 -3.11 10.52
N GLN A 52 12.25 -2.63 9.29
CA GLN A 52 12.08 -1.21 9.00
C GLN A 52 10.66 -0.71 9.26
N LEU A 53 9.70 -1.61 9.42
CA LEU A 53 8.30 -1.22 9.61
C LEU A 53 8.13 -0.66 11.02
N GLU A 54 7.66 0.58 11.10
CA GLU A 54 7.31 1.23 12.35
C GLU A 54 6.04 0.60 12.95
N ARG A 55 6.02 0.41 14.28
CA ARG A 55 4.92 -0.25 15.00
C ARG A 55 4.33 0.60 16.12
N CYS A 56 3.14 0.28 16.62
CA CYS A 56 2.58 0.90 17.81
C CYS A 56 2.41 -0.14 18.91
N ASP A 57 2.64 0.27 20.16
CA ASP A 57 2.44 -0.59 21.33
C ASP A 57 0.97 -1.02 21.47
N SER A 58 0.05 -0.13 21.06
CA SER A 58 -1.38 -0.40 21.00
C SER A 58 -2.02 0.24 19.76
N PRO A 59 -3.10 -0.35 19.21
CA PRO A 59 -3.85 0.27 18.12
C PRO A 59 -4.43 1.63 18.52
N LEU A 60 -4.32 2.61 17.61
CA LEU A 60 -4.87 3.95 17.73
C LEU A 60 -6.37 4.02 17.38
N GLY A 61 -6.88 2.99 16.70
CA GLY A 61 -8.28 2.87 16.32
C GLY A 61 -8.49 1.86 15.19
N THR A 62 -9.68 1.90 14.60
CA THR A 62 -10.01 1.09 13.42
C THR A 62 -9.82 1.89 12.13
N VAL A 63 -9.33 1.24 11.07
CA VAL A 63 -9.07 1.90 9.79
C VAL A 63 -9.56 1.10 8.60
N SER A 64 -10.10 1.79 7.62
CA SER A 64 -10.46 1.24 6.32
C SER A 64 -9.62 1.91 5.25
N LEU A 65 -9.25 1.14 4.23
CA LEU A 65 -8.52 1.67 3.09
C LEU A 65 -9.49 2.25 2.06
N ILE A 66 -9.19 3.45 1.59
CA ILE A 66 -10.01 4.19 0.64
C ILE A 66 -9.16 4.46 -0.60
N GLU A 67 -9.35 3.67 -1.66
CA GLU A 67 -8.65 3.89 -2.93
C GLU A 67 -9.51 4.73 -3.87
N ASN A 68 -8.96 5.82 -4.39
CA ASN A 68 -9.59 6.56 -5.48
C ASN A 68 -9.33 5.85 -6.82
N VAL A 69 -10.15 4.85 -7.12
CA VAL A 69 -10.02 4.03 -8.34
C VAL A 69 -10.24 4.82 -9.64
N ASN A 70 -10.79 6.03 -9.55
CA ASN A 70 -11.01 6.92 -10.69
C ASN A 70 -9.86 7.91 -10.90
N ALA A 71 -8.86 7.95 -10.01
CA ALA A 71 -7.73 8.83 -10.14
C ALA A 71 -6.80 8.38 -11.28
N GLY A 72 -6.17 9.35 -11.96
CA GLY A 72 -5.23 9.07 -13.05
C GLY A 72 -4.10 8.13 -12.63
N TRP A 73 -3.58 8.28 -11.41
CA TRP A 73 -2.52 7.43 -10.88
C TRP A 73 -2.94 5.95 -10.77
N TYR A 74 -4.21 5.68 -10.46
CA TYR A 74 -4.72 4.31 -10.29
C TYR A 74 -4.84 3.60 -11.64
N THR A 75 -5.21 4.34 -12.69
CA THR A 75 -5.20 3.86 -14.07
C THR A 75 -3.79 3.55 -14.55
N VAL A 76 -2.79 4.39 -14.24
CA VAL A 76 -1.38 4.12 -14.56
C VAL A 76 -0.88 2.88 -13.80
N LEU A 77 -1.16 2.79 -12.50
CA LEU A 77 -0.77 1.67 -11.66
C LEU A 77 -1.27 0.31 -12.20
N THR A 78 -2.57 0.22 -12.48
CA THR A 78 -3.22 -1.03 -12.90
C THR A 78 -3.09 -1.29 -14.39
N GLY A 79 -3.14 -0.24 -15.20
CA GLY A 79 -3.11 -0.31 -16.66
C GLY A 79 -1.70 -0.42 -17.23
N GLU A 80 -0.79 0.47 -16.84
CA GLU A 80 0.57 0.53 -17.39
C GLU A 80 1.51 -0.40 -16.61
N TYR A 81 1.55 -0.27 -15.29
CA TYR A 81 2.47 -1.06 -14.45
C TYR A 81 1.94 -2.46 -14.11
N LYS A 82 0.68 -2.75 -14.45
CA LYS A 82 0.03 -4.06 -14.19
C LYS A 82 0.13 -4.48 -12.72
N LEU A 83 0.13 -3.49 -11.82
CA LEU A 83 0.18 -3.72 -10.38
C LEU A 83 -1.24 -3.92 -9.84
N PRO A 84 -1.43 -4.80 -8.83
CA PRO A 84 -2.72 -4.94 -8.17
C PRO A 84 -3.08 -3.68 -7.36
N PRO A 85 -4.30 -3.59 -6.78
CA PRO A 85 -4.66 -2.47 -5.92
C PRO A 85 -3.67 -2.28 -4.75
N THR A 86 -3.38 -1.02 -4.40
CA THR A 86 -2.45 -0.67 -3.31
C THR A 86 -3.02 -1.10 -1.96
N ALA A 87 -4.34 -1.24 -1.84
CA ALA A 87 -4.96 -1.71 -0.61
C ALA A 87 -4.46 -3.09 -0.16
N ASN A 88 -4.01 -3.96 -1.07
CA ASN A 88 -3.46 -5.27 -0.66
C ASN A 88 -2.13 -5.12 0.08
N LEU A 89 -1.27 -4.24 -0.42
CA LEU A 89 0.01 -3.90 0.19
C LEU A 89 -0.20 -3.18 1.53
N LEU A 90 -1.01 -2.14 1.52
CA LEU A 90 -1.24 -1.29 2.69
C LEU A 90 -1.97 -2.03 3.82
N ARG A 91 -2.91 -2.94 3.50
CA ARG A 91 -3.55 -3.79 4.52
C ARG A 91 -2.51 -4.58 5.32
N LEU A 92 -1.53 -5.18 4.64
CA LEU A 92 -0.47 -5.95 5.30
C LEU A 92 0.40 -5.04 6.19
N LEU A 93 0.87 -3.91 5.66
CA LEU A 93 1.69 -2.94 6.41
C LEU A 93 0.96 -2.45 7.67
N VAL A 94 -0.31 -2.06 7.52
CA VAL A 94 -1.13 -1.60 8.64
C VAL A 94 -1.32 -2.71 9.68
N GLN A 95 -1.67 -3.92 9.27
CA GLN A 95 -1.84 -5.04 10.20
C GLN A 95 -0.55 -5.37 10.94
N GLN A 96 0.59 -5.39 10.24
CA GLN A 96 1.88 -5.69 10.87
C GLN A 96 2.35 -4.62 11.85
N SER A 97 2.01 -3.36 11.57
CA SER A 97 2.36 -2.23 12.44
C SER A 97 1.67 -2.27 13.81
N ASN A 98 0.52 -2.95 13.93
CA ASN A 98 -0.35 -2.89 15.11
C ASN A 98 -0.84 -1.46 15.46
N CYS A 99 -0.64 -0.46 14.58
CA CYS A 99 -1.10 0.90 14.81
C CYS A 99 -2.60 1.07 14.56
N PHE A 100 -3.22 0.20 13.77
CA PHE A 100 -4.65 0.20 13.55
C PHE A 100 -5.19 -1.21 13.38
N VAL A 101 -6.46 -1.40 13.75
CA VAL A 101 -7.23 -2.59 13.40
C VAL A 101 -7.88 -2.35 12.04
N VAL A 102 -7.50 -3.13 11.04
CA VAL A 102 -8.08 -3.01 9.69
C VAL A 102 -9.51 -3.54 9.70
N VAL A 103 -10.45 -2.70 9.26
CA VAL A 103 -11.84 -3.10 8.98
C VAL A 103 -12.05 -3.17 7.47
N GLU A 104 -12.65 -4.27 7.02
CA GLU A 104 -12.85 -4.50 5.59
C GLU A 104 -14.01 -3.65 5.04
N ARG A 105 -13.72 -2.86 4.01
CA ARG A 105 -14.68 -1.96 3.34
C ARG A 105 -14.55 -1.95 1.82
N GLY A 106 -13.60 -2.70 1.26
CA GLY A 106 -13.48 -2.89 -0.17
C GLY A 106 -14.66 -3.67 -0.72
N ALA A 107 -14.96 -3.46 -2.00
CA ALA A 107 -16.13 -4.01 -2.67
C ALA A 107 -16.21 -5.54 -2.53
N ALA A 108 -15.11 -6.26 -2.73
CA ALA A 108 -15.10 -7.73 -2.62
C ALA A 108 -15.49 -8.22 -1.22
N GLY A 109 -14.91 -7.64 -0.16
CA GLY A 109 -15.24 -8.01 1.22
C GLY A 109 -16.65 -7.59 1.63
N MET A 110 -17.10 -6.40 1.22
CA MET A 110 -18.46 -5.92 1.46
C MET A 110 -19.50 -6.80 0.77
N ASN A 111 -19.24 -7.27 -0.46
CA ASN A 111 -20.10 -8.18 -1.18
C ASN A 111 -20.21 -9.54 -0.48
N ALA A 112 -19.08 -10.09 -0.03
CA ALA A 112 -19.07 -11.34 0.75
C ALA A 112 -19.86 -11.19 2.06
N MET A 113 -19.62 -10.11 2.83
CA MET A 113 -20.35 -9.85 4.06
C MET A 113 -21.85 -9.64 3.83
N THR A 114 -22.24 -8.99 2.73
CA THR A 114 -23.65 -8.75 2.40
C THR A 114 -24.36 -10.05 2.05
N ARG A 115 -23.68 -10.97 1.34
CA ARG A 115 -24.19 -12.30 1.04
C ARG A 115 -24.51 -13.10 2.30
N GLU A 116 -23.60 -13.13 3.27
CA GLU A 116 -23.85 -13.82 4.54
C GLU A 116 -25.03 -13.20 5.31
N ARG A 117 -25.21 -11.87 5.22
CA ARG A 117 -26.37 -11.20 5.85
C ARG A 117 -27.66 -11.56 5.15
N ALA A 118 -27.64 -11.71 3.83
CA ALA A 118 -28.80 -12.17 3.09
C ALA A 118 -29.18 -13.60 3.47
N LEU A 119 -28.21 -14.50 3.64
CA LEU A 119 -28.44 -15.88 4.13
C LEU A 119 -29.02 -15.93 5.54
N MET A 120 -28.57 -15.02 6.42
CA MET A 120 -29.16 -14.85 7.74
C MET A 120 -30.61 -14.36 7.63
N GLN A 121 -30.91 -13.41 6.74
CA GLN A 121 -32.27 -12.89 6.54
C GLN A 121 -33.21 -13.91 5.89
N SER A 122 -32.70 -14.79 5.03
CA SER A 122 -33.49 -15.83 4.37
C SER A 122 -33.79 -17.03 5.27
N GLY A 123 -33.11 -17.16 6.41
CA GLY A 123 -33.27 -18.30 7.33
C GLY A 123 -32.49 -19.55 6.92
N GLU A 124 -31.66 -19.48 5.88
CA GLU A 124 -30.84 -20.60 5.39
C GLU A 124 -29.59 -20.84 6.26
N MET A 125 -29.28 -19.90 7.16
CA MET A 125 -28.13 -19.99 8.05
C MET A 125 -28.38 -21.00 9.18
N ARG A 126 -27.38 -21.84 9.49
CA ARG A 126 -27.46 -22.77 10.62
C ARG A 126 -27.73 -22.01 11.92
N GLY A 127 -28.59 -22.58 12.77
CA GLY A 127 -28.85 -22.05 14.11
C GLY A 127 -27.56 -21.90 14.91
N GLY A 128 -27.43 -20.80 15.66
CA GLY A 128 -26.26 -20.51 16.49
C GLY A 128 -25.10 -19.78 15.79
N SER A 129 -25.19 -19.50 14.49
CA SER A 129 -24.13 -18.80 13.72
C SER A 129 -23.86 -17.35 14.18
N ASN A 130 -24.64 -16.82 15.13
CA ASN A 130 -24.49 -15.49 15.76
C ASN A 130 -24.19 -14.36 14.74
N PHE A 131 -24.84 -14.42 13.58
CA PHE A 131 -24.79 -13.35 12.59
C PHE A 131 -26.00 -12.47 12.84
N GLY A 132 -25.78 -11.27 13.34
CA GLY A 132 -26.83 -10.40 13.86
C GLY A 132 -26.61 -8.92 13.56
N ARG A 133 -27.65 -8.11 13.81
CA ARG A 133 -27.57 -6.65 13.64
C ARG A 133 -26.61 -6.06 14.68
N GLY A 134 -25.92 -4.97 14.30
CA GLY A 134 -25.03 -4.24 15.23
C GLY A 134 -23.63 -4.82 15.42
N GLN A 135 -23.27 -5.92 14.74
CA GLN A 135 -21.95 -6.56 14.87
C GLN A 135 -20.88 -5.98 13.93
N MET A 136 -21.25 -5.08 13.02
CA MET A 136 -20.30 -4.40 12.14
C MET A 136 -19.51 -3.35 12.93
N VAL A 137 -18.22 -3.57 13.09
CA VAL A 137 -17.29 -2.60 13.67
C VAL A 137 -17.20 -1.39 12.75
N ALA A 138 -17.34 -0.17 13.28
CA ALA A 138 -17.16 1.06 12.49
C ALA A 138 -15.71 1.21 12.02
N SER A 139 -15.46 2.10 11.06
CA SER A 139 -14.10 2.54 10.74
C SER A 139 -13.92 3.93 11.32
N ASP A 140 -13.09 4.08 12.34
CA ASP A 140 -12.80 5.38 12.94
C ASP A 140 -12.06 6.26 11.92
N TYR A 141 -11.13 5.67 11.18
CA TYR A 141 -10.32 6.36 10.20
C TYR A 141 -10.46 5.80 8.78
N GLY A 142 -10.18 6.63 7.79
CA GLY A 142 -9.97 6.26 6.39
C GLY A 142 -8.53 6.54 5.99
N LEU A 143 -7.80 5.52 5.53
CA LEU A 143 -6.45 5.67 4.97
C LEU A 143 -6.56 5.72 3.45
N SER A 144 -6.23 6.87 2.85
CA SER A 144 -6.29 7.08 1.41
C SER A 144 -4.87 7.23 0.82
N PRO A 145 -4.46 6.31 -0.07
CA PRO A 145 -3.20 6.41 -0.78
C PRO A 145 -3.33 7.19 -2.09
N GLU A 146 -2.24 7.85 -2.46
CA GLU A 146 -2.03 8.48 -3.75
C GLU A 146 -0.59 8.27 -4.18
N ILE A 147 -0.36 8.10 -5.49
CA ILE A 147 0.99 7.94 -6.04
C ILE A 147 1.27 9.15 -6.92
N VAL A 148 2.35 9.85 -6.59
CA VAL A 148 2.88 10.92 -7.42
C VAL A 148 3.98 10.32 -8.28
N PHE A 149 3.64 10.10 -9.56
CA PHE A 149 4.63 9.72 -10.55
C PHE A 149 5.39 10.97 -10.97
N SER A 150 6.69 11.03 -10.66
CA SER A 150 7.59 12.10 -11.10
C SER A 150 7.74 12.01 -12.61
N ASN A 151 6.84 12.65 -13.34
CA ASN A 151 6.92 12.68 -14.78
C ASN A 151 8.01 13.69 -15.16
N SER A 152 9.20 13.20 -15.53
CA SER A 152 10.17 14.00 -16.29
C SER A 152 9.66 14.36 -17.70
N ASP A 153 8.43 13.96 -18.05
CA ASP A 153 7.80 14.19 -19.35
C ASP A 153 6.50 14.99 -19.23
N ALA A 154 6.55 16.13 -18.53
CA ALA A 154 5.67 17.27 -18.83
C ALA A 154 6.05 17.92 -20.20
N GLY A 155 6.21 17.08 -21.23
CA GLY A 155 6.76 17.42 -22.53
C GLY A 155 6.20 16.52 -23.62
N GLY A 156 4.89 16.29 -23.60
CA GLY A 156 4.13 15.70 -24.71
C GLY A 156 4.17 16.60 -25.94
N ILE A 157 5.33 16.66 -26.59
CA ILE A 157 5.66 17.22 -27.93
C ILE A 157 7.17 17.04 -28.23
N GLY A 158 8.02 16.62 -27.28
CA GLY A 158 9.47 16.42 -27.52
C GLY A 158 9.86 15.04 -28.09
N GLY A 159 9.17 13.97 -27.70
CA GLY A 159 9.52 12.60 -28.10
C GLY A 159 9.15 12.24 -29.54
N ALA A 160 8.15 12.90 -30.13
CA ALA A 160 7.75 12.70 -31.51
C ALA A 160 8.64 13.44 -32.52
N LEU A 161 9.37 14.48 -32.08
CA LEU A 161 10.27 15.26 -32.94
C LEU A 161 11.71 14.74 -32.94
N GLY A 162 12.13 13.98 -31.92
CA GLY A 162 13.44 13.31 -31.89
C GLY A 162 13.61 12.20 -32.94
N GLY A 163 12.49 11.69 -33.49
CA GLY A 163 12.49 10.70 -34.58
C GLY A 163 12.67 11.31 -35.98
N LEU A 164 12.50 12.62 -36.13
CA LEU A 164 12.50 13.29 -37.44
C LEU A 164 13.83 13.99 -37.79
N VAL A 165 14.76 14.15 -36.83
CA VAL A 165 15.98 14.97 -37.03
C VAL A 165 17.29 14.16 -36.98
N GLY A 166 17.28 12.87 -36.61
CA GLY A 166 18.51 12.07 -36.45
C GLY A 166 18.53 10.81 -37.31
N GLY A 167 18.99 10.93 -38.56
CA GLY A 167 19.14 9.80 -39.49
C GLY A 167 19.92 8.62 -38.89
N GLY A 168 19.42 7.40 -39.10
CA GLY A 168 20.06 6.08 -38.90
C GLY A 168 20.53 5.69 -37.49
N ARG A 169 21.19 6.60 -36.76
CA ARG A 169 21.89 6.36 -35.49
C ARG A 169 21.13 6.88 -34.26
N GLY A 170 20.16 7.79 -34.44
CA GLY A 170 19.34 8.32 -33.34
C GLY A 170 18.32 7.32 -32.76
N ARG A 171 17.93 6.30 -33.54
CA ARG A 171 16.95 5.29 -33.12
C ARG A 171 17.49 4.30 -32.08
N ALA A 172 18.80 4.07 -32.04
CA ALA A 172 19.43 3.19 -31.06
C ALA A 172 19.53 3.85 -29.67
N LEU A 173 19.73 5.18 -29.62
CA LEU A 173 19.77 5.93 -28.37
C LEU A 173 18.36 6.21 -27.80
N ALA A 174 17.34 6.32 -28.66
CA ALA A 174 15.95 6.45 -28.22
C ALA A 174 15.43 5.20 -27.47
N GLN A 175 15.94 4.00 -27.79
CA GLN A 175 15.59 2.79 -27.02
C GLN A 175 16.31 2.69 -25.66
N LEU A 176 17.45 3.37 -25.50
CA LEU A 176 18.14 3.44 -24.21
C LEU A 176 17.56 4.52 -23.30
N GLY A 177 16.89 5.54 -23.85
CA GLY A 177 16.20 6.60 -23.11
C GLY A 177 14.88 6.17 -22.44
N ALA A 178 14.21 5.14 -22.94
CA ALA A 178 12.95 4.63 -22.38
C ALA A 178 13.11 3.95 -21.00
N ASN A 179 14.35 3.64 -20.59
CA ASN A 179 14.65 2.98 -19.31
C ASN A 179 14.96 3.97 -18.16
N LEU A 180 14.89 5.28 -18.39
CA LEU A 180 15.25 6.29 -17.39
C LEU A 180 14.05 6.83 -16.59
N GLN A 181 12.81 6.62 -17.04
CA GLN A 181 11.59 7.14 -16.39
C GLN A 181 11.21 6.48 -15.04
N THR A 182 11.96 5.48 -14.56
CA THR A 182 11.56 4.62 -13.43
C THR A 182 12.54 4.65 -12.26
N LYS A 183 13.17 5.80 -12.01
CA LYS A 183 14.18 5.89 -10.94
C LYS A 183 13.63 6.25 -9.57
N GLU A 184 12.47 6.90 -9.49
CA GLU A 184 11.89 7.42 -8.23
C GLU A 184 10.36 7.29 -8.25
N ALA A 185 9.78 6.93 -7.10
CA ALA A 185 8.34 7.06 -6.86
C ALA A 185 8.12 7.83 -5.56
N SER A 186 7.15 8.73 -5.56
CA SER A 186 6.63 9.37 -4.35
C SER A 186 5.21 8.86 -4.09
N ALA A 187 4.91 8.57 -2.82
CA ALA A 187 3.63 8.09 -2.35
C ALA A 187 3.14 9.03 -1.25
N LEU A 188 1.89 9.47 -1.36
CA LEU A 188 1.20 10.26 -0.36
C LEU A 188 0.17 9.38 0.34
N LEU A 189 0.23 9.35 1.67
CA LEU A 189 -0.79 8.75 2.52
C LEU A 189 -1.50 9.83 3.29
N THR A 190 -2.82 9.78 3.29
CA THR A 190 -3.67 10.67 4.10
C THR A 190 -4.57 9.85 5.01
N LEU A 191 -4.69 10.28 6.25
CA LEU A 191 -5.55 9.66 7.27
C LEU A 191 -6.66 10.63 7.63
N ILE A 192 -7.90 10.18 7.47
CA ILE A 192 -9.12 10.98 7.65
C ILE A 192 -9.90 10.40 8.81
N ASP A 193 -10.33 11.21 9.78
CA ASP A 193 -11.32 10.80 10.79
C ASP A 193 -12.71 10.77 10.14
N ASN A 194 -13.28 9.58 10.00
CA ASN A 194 -14.57 9.39 9.33
C ASN A 194 -15.75 10.02 10.10
N ARG A 195 -15.58 10.33 11.39
CA ARG A 195 -16.64 10.96 12.19
C ARG A 195 -16.76 12.46 11.90
N SER A 196 -15.63 13.12 11.64
CA SER A 196 -15.55 14.57 11.48
C SER A 196 -15.23 15.01 10.05
N GLY A 197 -14.68 14.13 9.22
CA GLY A 197 -14.13 14.46 7.90
C GLY A 197 -12.79 15.19 7.95
N VAL A 198 -12.18 15.34 9.14
CA VAL A 198 -10.90 16.03 9.30
C VAL A 198 -9.77 15.09 8.86
N GLN A 199 -8.89 15.57 7.99
CA GLN A 199 -7.62 14.92 7.70
C GLN A 199 -6.69 15.10 8.91
N VAL A 200 -6.50 14.04 9.68
CA VAL A 200 -5.75 14.06 10.95
C VAL A 200 -4.25 13.84 10.76
N ALA A 201 -3.84 13.22 9.64
CA ALA A 201 -2.45 13.09 9.26
C ALA A 201 -2.30 13.02 7.74
N ALA A 202 -1.16 13.50 7.26
CA ALA A 202 -0.69 13.27 5.89
C ALA A 202 0.82 13.02 5.96
N ALA A 203 1.30 12.08 5.17
CA ALA A 203 2.72 11.77 5.08
C ALA A 203 3.07 11.42 3.65
N GLU A 204 4.13 12.03 3.15
CA GLU A 204 4.77 11.66 1.90
C GLU A 204 5.91 10.70 2.20
N GLY A 205 6.12 9.73 1.33
CA GLY A 205 7.31 8.88 1.34
C GLY A 205 7.82 8.71 -0.08
N SER A 206 9.11 8.45 -0.19
CA SER A 206 9.75 8.28 -1.48
C SER A 206 10.70 7.10 -1.47
N ALA A 207 10.95 6.54 -2.64
CA ALA A 207 11.96 5.54 -2.82
C ALA A 207 12.58 5.67 -4.20
N SER A 208 13.88 5.41 -4.29
CA SER A 208 14.59 5.29 -5.54
C SER A 208 15.20 3.90 -5.71
N LYS A 209 15.48 3.53 -6.97
CA LYS A 209 16.16 2.25 -7.27
C LYS A 209 17.57 2.18 -6.65
N THR A 210 18.25 3.32 -6.51
CA THR A 210 19.60 3.40 -5.93
C THR A 210 19.57 3.10 -4.44
N ASP A 211 18.62 3.69 -3.72
CA ASP A 211 18.46 3.49 -2.27
C ASP A 211 18.06 2.04 -1.94
N PHE A 212 17.21 1.45 -2.78
CA PHE A 212 16.82 0.05 -2.64
C PHE A 212 18.01 -0.92 -2.84
N GLY A 213 18.94 -0.61 -3.76
CA GLY A 213 20.16 -1.40 -3.96
C GLY A 213 21.11 -1.35 -2.76
N GLY A 214 21.23 -0.18 -2.11
CA GLY A 214 21.97 -0.03 -0.86
C GLY A 214 21.30 -0.73 0.32
N PHE A 215 19.97 -0.63 0.42
CA PHE A 215 19.18 -1.27 1.48
C PHE A 215 19.17 -2.81 1.39
N ALA A 216 19.09 -3.36 0.18
CA ALA A 216 19.14 -4.81 -0.07
C ALA A 216 20.51 -5.41 0.31
N ASN A 217 21.60 -4.67 0.10
CA ASN A 217 22.95 -5.11 0.44
C ASN A 217 23.25 -5.08 1.95
N LEU A 218 22.56 -4.23 2.72
CA LEU A 218 22.78 -4.11 4.17
C LEU A 218 21.88 -5.05 5.00
N SER A 219 20.71 -5.43 4.49
CA SER A 219 19.69 -6.18 5.25
C SER A 219 19.62 -7.68 4.93
N GLY A 220 20.42 -8.20 3.99
CA GLY A 220 20.37 -9.61 3.57
C GLY A 220 19.07 -10.01 2.86
N ILE A 221 18.22 -9.03 2.52
CA ILE A 221 16.97 -9.23 1.79
C ILE A 221 17.32 -9.25 0.30
N SER A 222 17.61 -10.43 -0.23
CA SER A 222 17.70 -10.65 -1.67
C SER A 222 16.32 -10.39 -2.30
N ALA A 223 16.28 -9.50 -3.28
CA ALA A 223 15.05 -8.91 -3.78
C ALA A 223 14.44 -9.68 -4.96
N ALA A 224 13.46 -10.56 -4.74
CA ALA A 224 12.67 -11.24 -5.78
C ALA A 224 11.43 -12.03 -5.25
N GLY A 225 10.24 -11.40 -5.04
CA GLY A 225 8.97 -12.05 -4.57
C GLY A 225 8.30 -11.64 -3.19
N GLY A 226 7.21 -12.21 -2.70
CA GLY A 226 5.93 -12.50 -3.34
C GLY A 226 4.77 -11.79 -2.60
N ILE A 227 4.17 -10.80 -3.28
CA ILE A 227 2.77 -10.35 -3.29
C ILE A 227 2.65 -9.81 -4.73
N GLY A 228 1.69 -10.27 -5.54
CA GLY A 228 1.67 -10.02 -6.99
C GLY A 228 2.07 -8.60 -7.42
N GLY A 229 2.80 -8.46 -8.54
CA GLY A 229 3.22 -7.16 -9.10
C GLY A 229 4.28 -6.42 -8.26
N TYR A 230 3.92 -5.99 -7.05
CA TYR A 230 4.71 -5.17 -6.13
C TYR A 230 6.04 -5.78 -5.70
N THR A 231 6.15 -7.10 -5.79
CA THR A 231 7.39 -7.79 -5.44
C THR A 231 8.18 -8.29 -6.63
N ARG A 232 7.59 -8.26 -7.83
CA ARG A 232 8.16 -8.86 -9.04
C ARG A 232 8.81 -7.82 -9.94
N THR A 233 8.20 -6.63 -10.06
CA THR A 233 8.71 -5.59 -10.95
C THR A 233 9.55 -4.55 -10.19
N PRO A 234 10.59 -3.95 -10.81
CA PRO A 234 11.31 -2.84 -10.20
C PRO A 234 10.40 -1.69 -9.75
N GLN A 235 9.42 -1.34 -10.59
CA GLN A 235 8.42 -0.30 -10.31
C GLN A 235 7.59 -0.66 -9.08
N GLY A 236 7.12 -1.90 -9.01
CA GLY A 236 6.36 -2.41 -7.87
C GLY A 236 7.16 -2.33 -6.56
N LYS A 237 8.44 -2.67 -6.59
CA LYS A 237 9.32 -2.61 -5.42
C LYS A 237 9.55 -1.18 -4.94
N VAL A 238 9.78 -0.26 -5.86
CA VAL A 238 9.98 1.17 -5.54
C VAL A 238 8.69 1.77 -4.97
N ILE A 239 7.54 1.50 -5.59
CA ILE A 239 6.24 1.95 -5.06
C ILE A 239 5.96 1.36 -3.68
N ALA A 240 6.27 0.08 -3.47
CA ALA A 240 6.09 -0.55 -2.17
C ALA A 240 6.99 0.06 -1.08
N ALA A 241 8.23 0.40 -1.43
CA ALA A 241 9.15 1.09 -0.54
C ALA A 241 8.67 2.53 -0.22
N ALA A 242 8.21 3.27 -1.22
CA ALA A 242 7.67 4.62 -1.02
C ALA A 242 6.43 4.60 -0.09
N PHE A 243 5.53 3.63 -0.25
CA PHE A 243 4.38 3.47 0.65
C PHE A 243 4.78 3.06 2.06
N MET A 244 5.76 2.17 2.23
CA MET A 244 6.24 1.81 3.56
C MET A 244 6.89 3.01 4.24
N ASP A 245 7.69 3.80 3.52
CA ASP A 245 8.30 5.02 4.06
C ASP A 245 7.23 6.06 4.46
N ALA A 246 6.26 6.33 3.58
CA ALA A 246 5.14 7.23 3.87
C ALA A 246 4.38 6.76 5.13
N PHE A 247 4.13 5.45 5.23
CA PHE A 247 3.44 4.87 6.38
C PHE A 247 4.27 4.99 7.66
N ASN A 248 5.57 4.75 7.59
CA ASN A 248 6.48 4.91 8.72
C ASN A 248 6.53 6.36 9.22
N GLN A 249 6.64 7.33 8.31
CA GLN A 249 6.60 8.76 8.64
C GLN A 249 5.27 9.14 9.31
N MET A 250 4.16 8.59 8.80
CA MET A 250 2.84 8.77 9.40
C MET A 250 2.80 8.18 10.82
N VAL A 251 3.24 6.94 11.01
CA VAL A 251 3.25 6.26 12.32
C VAL A 251 4.07 7.05 13.34
N ARG A 252 5.28 7.52 12.99
CA ARG A 252 6.11 8.35 13.89
C ARG A 252 5.39 9.62 14.33
N SER A 253 4.67 10.27 13.41
CA SER A 253 3.87 11.46 13.70
C SER A 253 2.66 11.13 14.59
N LEU A 254 1.98 10.01 14.31
CA LEU A 254 0.78 9.57 15.02
C LEU A 254 1.06 9.12 16.45
N ARG A 255 2.21 8.49 16.74
CA ARG A 255 2.61 8.15 18.12
C ARG A 255 2.69 9.38 19.03
N ASN A 256 2.94 10.55 18.44
CA ASN A 256 3.04 11.84 19.13
C ASN A 256 1.86 12.77 18.80
N TYR A 257 0.74 12.21 18.30
CA TYR A 257 -0.38 12.99 17.80
C TYR A 257 -0.94 13.95 18.86
N LYS A 258 -1.20 15.19 18.43
CA LYS A 258 -1.91 16.20 19.20
C LYS A 258 -3.01 16.79 18.32
N ALA A 259 -4.23 16.78 18.83
CA ALA A 259 -5.38 17.31 18.09
C ALA A 259 -5.17 18.79 17.76
N GLN A 260 -5.41 19.16 16.49
CA GLN A 260 -5.38 20.55 16.07
C GLN A 260 -6.58 21.29 16.64
N THR A 261 -6.34 22.45 17.25
CA THR A 261 -7.38 23.30 17.83
C THR A 261 -7.37 24.67 17.18
N VAL A 262 -8.52 25.15 16.71
CA VAL A 262 -8.71 26.55 16.36
C VAL A 262 -9.04 27.31 17.64
N ARG A 263 -8.22 28.31 17.98
CA ARG A 263 -8.36 29.09 19.24
C ARG A 263 -9.76 29.71 19.33
N GLY A 264 -10.54 29.26 20.31
CA GLY A 264 -11.77 29.91 20.79
C GLY A 264 -13.09 29.51 20.10
N GLN A 265 -13.07 28.67 19.06
CA GLN A 265 -14.28 28.45 18.22
C GLN A 265 -14.54 26.98 17.86
N GLY A 266 -13.62 26.06 18.13
CA GLY A 266 -13.73 24.70 17.61
C GLY A 266 -13.48 24.63 16.10
N LEU A 267 -13.45 23.41 15.54
CA LEU A 267 -13.25 23.20 14.11
C LEU A 267 -14.56 23.47 13.34
N GLY A 268 -14.47 24.13 12.19
CA GLY A 268 -15.63 24.40 11.32
C GLY A 268 -16.48 25.63 11.70
N GLY A 269 -16.10 26.38 12.74
CA GLY A 269 -16.85 27.53 13.23
C GLY A 269 -16.66 28.86 12.47
N GLY A 270 -16.04 28.87 11.29
CA GLY A 270 -15.76 30.09 10.52
C GLY A 270 -14.34 30.65 10.63
N GLY A 271 -13.48 30.05 11.48
CA GLY A 271 -12.05 30.36 11.54
C GLY A 271 -11.73 31.80 11.95
N ARG A 272 -10.46 32.20 11.81
CA ARG A 272 -9.98 33.54 12.23
C ARG A 272 -9.65 34.47 11.06
N LEU A 273 -9.74 33.97 9.83
CA LEU A 273 -9.47 34.73 8.60
C LEU A 273 -10.78 35.34 8.09
N GLY A 274 -11.36 36.25 8.88
CA GLY A 274 -12.55 36.98 8.50
C GLY A 274 -12.25 38.05 7.44
N VAL A 275 -13.27 38.43 6.68
CA VAL A 275 -13.25 39.58 5.75
C VAL A 275 -14.25 40.63 6.25
N ASP A 276 -14.02 41.90 5.93
CA ASP A 276 -14.90 42.99 6.36
C ASP A 276 -16.35 42.76 5.89
N GLY A 277 -17.31 42.84 6.82
CA GLY A 277 -18.72 42.55 6.58
C GLY A 277 -19.11 41.06 6.60
N GLY A 278 -18.15 40.15 6.82
CA GLY A 278 -18.41 38.71 6.95
C GLY A 278 -19.13 38.33 8.25
N ALA A 279 -19.89 37.24 8.21
CA ALA A 279 -20.52 36.67 9.40
C ALA A 279 -19.48 36.29 10.46
N ALA A 280 -19.76 36.61 11.72
CA ALA A 280 -18.85 36.31 12.82
C ALA A 280 -18.72 34.78 13.01
N PRO A 281 -17.52 34.27 13.34
CA PRO A 281 -17.34 32.87 13.70
C PRO A 281 -18.23 32.46 14.88
N SER A 282 -18.68 31.21 14.87
CA SER A 282 -19.50 30.61 15.92
C SER A 282 -18.75 29.46 16.61
N GLN A 283 -19.05 29.22 17.88
CA GLN A 283 -18.49 28.08 18.60
C GLN A 283 -19.16 26.78 18.11
N THR A 284 -18.34 25.81 17.71
CA THR A 284 -18.81 24.47 17.37
C THR A 284 -18.47 23.49 18.49
N SER A 285 -19.42 22.59 18.77
CA SER A 285 -19.21 21.49 19.71
C SER A 285 -20.00 20.28 19.25
N ALA A 286 -19.43 19.09 19.36
CA ALA A 286 -20.21 17.86 19.25
C ALA A 286 -21.15 17.76 20.46
N PRO A 287 -22.41 17.31 20.29
CA PRO A 287 -23.31 17.09 21.40
C PRO A 287 -22.66 16.16 22.43
N SER A 288 -22.47 16.64 23.66
CA SER A 288 -22.03 15.76 24.73
C SER A 288 -23.15 14.76 25.01
N THR A 289 -22.83 13.46 25.05
CA THR A 289 -23.75 12.44 25.54
C THR A 289 -23.87 12.59 27.05
N SER A 290 -24.57 13.63 27.51
CA SER A 290 -25.01 13.71 28.90
C SER A 290 -26.09 12.65 29.11
N ARG A 291 -25.67 11.48 29.58
CA ARG A 291 -26.59 10.49 30.14
C ARG A 291 -27.33 11.16 31.29
N GLY A 292 -28.66 11.26 31.15
CA GLY A 292 -29.56 11.67 32.21
C GLY A 292 -29.30 10.86 33.49
N ARG A 293 -28.77 11.53 34.51
CA ARG A 293 -28.67 11.01 35.88
C ARG A 293 -28.76 12.17 36.86
N ARG A 294 -29.92 12.83 36.92
CA ARG A 294 -30.33 13.69 38.05
C ARG A 294 -31.81 14.08 37.98
N LYS A 295 -32.71 13.09 37.98
CA LYS A 295 -34.09 13.27 38.45
C LYS A 295 -34.58 11.95 39.05
N GLN A 296 -34.20 11.71 40.30
CA GLN A 296 -34.97 10.94 41.30
C GLN A 296 -34.16 10.95 42.61
N GLN A 297 -34.23 12.08 43.31
CA GLN A 297 -34.05 12.15 44.76
C GLN A 297 -34.99 13.26 45.22
N GLN A 298 -36.28 12.93 45.22
CA GLN A 298 -37.34 13.61 45.93
C GLN A 298 -38.51 12.62 45.96
N GLN A 299 -38.46 11.75 46.96
CA GLN A 299 -39.58 11.25 47.75
C GLN A 299 -38.99 10.50 48.94
#